data_AF-A0A4U5UZA7-F1
#
_entry.id   AF-A0A4U5UZA7-F1
#
_cell.length_a   1.000
_cell.length_b   1.000
_cell.length_c   1.000
_cell.angle_alpha   90.00
_cell.angle_beta   90.00
_cell.angle_gamma   90.00
#
_symmetry.space_group_name_H-M   'P 1'
#
loop_
_entity.id
_entity.type
_entity.pdbx_description
1 polymer ?
#
loop_
_entity_poly.entity_id
_entity_poly.type
_entity_poly.pdbx_seq_one_letter_code
_entity_poly.pdbx_strand_id
1 'polypeptide(L)'
;MPQMTVAYPKGKGVTGRGKREDGEGEPADGQSTSQSRRPGRDDPLALALVDSLQLCVLQEPLSDPSVPHMKTLLFRLESVFHTLEKAAVGSEATPEEVDRDPALTDKLKLILDYLQQRVRSLCRLVQVQGDFETSVKDMLEGLDGLWARLEELHTGVTLTKEGSRGHRDVDSAHTDTESLFAVLDHYRNRLQSCQTHLKDCTLLLQELTWRHAHMCNSVSCSSESVWPELLLQSNIEQFDKVQESFLSLEQQTSTFQAHLEGLGKENQEGLAGPHAQVNGSDSCSVSPENSPHLHSQRTSDVSLERRNSTSASTSSTDADPETETDNPLTLCERSALQFSNTMGRLRKSGRKK
;
A
#
# COMPACT_ATOMS: atom_id res chain seq x y z
N MET A 1 -49.61 6.85 7.13
CA MET A 1 -50.37 7.34 5.97
C MET A 1 -49.83 8.70 5.58
N PRO A 2 -49.52 8.94 4.30
CA PRO A 2 -50.56 9.19 3.32
C PRO A 2 -50.54 8.22 2.12
N GLN A 3 -51.72 8.11 1.51
CA GLN A 3 -52.07 7.21 0.44
C GLN A 3 -51.62 7.75 -0.92
N MET A 4 -51.10 6.89 -1.80
CA MET A 4 -51.00 7.19 -3.22
C MET A 4 -52.26 6.68 -3.92
N THR A 5 -53.02 7.63 -4.47
CA THR A 5 -54.27 7.41 -5.20
C THR A 5 -53.96 6.97 -6.63
N VAL A 6 -54.54 5.83 -7.03
CA VAL A 6 -54.61 5.35 -8.41
C VAL A 6 -55.69 6.12 -9.15
N ALA A 7 -55.40 6.59 -10.37
CA ALA A 7 -56.40 7.10 -11.30
C ALA A 7 -56.10 6.64 -12.74
N TYR A 8 -57.02 5.86 -13.30
CA TYR A 8 -57.29 5.65 -14.73
C TYR A 8 -58.83 5.54 -14.87
N PRO A 9 -59.43 5.55 -16.07
CA PRO A 9 -59.40 6.55 -17.14
C PRO A 9 -60.84 6.95 -17.57
N LYS A 10 -61.00 7.97 -18.41
CA LYS A 10 -62.22 8.30 -19.21
C LYS A 10 -61.78 9.29 -20.29
N GLY A 11 -61.99 9.15 -21.60
CA GLY A 11 -63.07 8.49 -22.34
C GLY A 11 -63.88 9.57 -23.07
N LYS A 12 -63.88 9.55 -24.42
CA LYS A 12 -64.82 10.13 -25.43
C LYS A 12 -64.00 10.50 -26.68
N GLY A 13 -64.22 9.86 -27.84
CA GLY A 13 -65.32 10.09 -28.78
C GLY A 13 -64.87 11.15 -29.80
N VAL A 14 -64.81 10.91 -31.10
CA VAL A 14 -65.97 11.06 -32.01
C VAL A 14 -65.62 10.49 -33.40
N THR A 15 -66.64 9.89 -33.99
CA THR A 15 -66.81 9.38 -35.36
C THR A 15 -66.77 10.45 -36.45
N GLY A 16 -66.17 10.13 -37.61
CA GLY A 16 -66.35 10.86 -38.87
C GLY A 16 -66.31 9.91 -40.07
N ARG A 17 -67.40 9.88 -40.84
CA ARG A 17 -67.74 8.93 -41.92
C ARG A 17 -67.76 9.69 -43.26
N GLY A 18 -67.19 9.13 -44.32
CA GLY A 18 -67.41 9.53 -45.73
C GLY A 18 -66.64 8.59 -46.67
N LYS A 19 -67.27 7.53 -47.22
CA LYS A 19 -67.82 7.41 -48.60
C LYS A 19 -66.78 7.78 -49.68
N ARG A 20 -66.13 6.76 -50.29
CA ARG A 20 -66.50 6.00 -51.52
C ARG A 20 -66.12 6.76 -52.80
N GLU A 21 -65.24 6.16 -53.60
CA GLU A 21 -65.50 5.89 -55.02
C GLU A 21 -64.59 4.78 -55.54
N ASP A 22 -65.19 3.95 -56.39
CA ASP A 22 -64.71 2.69 -56.93
C ASP A 22 -63.80 2.91 -58.15
N GLY A 23 -62.93 1.95 -58.41
CA GLY A 23 -62.11 1.89 -59.63
C GLY A 23 -61.46 0.52 -59.78
N GLU A 24 -62.17 -0.39 -60.44
CA GLU A 24 -61.71 -1.73 -60.83
C GLU A 24 -60.59 -1.65 -61.87
N GLY A 25 -59.60 -2.54 -61.74
CA GLY A 25 -58.52 -2.77 -62.70
C GLY A 25 -57.68 -3.97 -62.25
N GLU A 26 -58.06 -5.16 -62.70
CA GLU A 26 -57.38 -6.45 -62.46
C GLU A 26 -56.26 -6.69 -63.52
N PRO A 27 -55.48 -7.79 -63.45
CA PRO A 27 -54.22 -7.92 -62.74
C PRO A 27 -52.99 -7.94 -63.69
N ALA A 28 -51.81 -7.61 -63.17
CA ALA A 28 -50.55 -7.93 -63.85
C ALA A 28 -49.60 -8.60 -62.86
N ASP A 29 -49.25 -9.84 -63.20
CA ASP A 29 -48.21 -10.63 -62.58
C ASP A 29 -46.92 -9.84 -62.44
N GLY A 30 -46.40 -9.87 -61.22
CA GLY A 30 -45.13 -9.26 -60.86
C GLY A 30 -44.83 -9.67 -59.44
N GLN A 31 -44.40 -10.92 -59.27
CA GLN A 31 -43.72 -11.40 -58.07
C GLN A 31 -42.53 -10.46 -57.77
N SER A 32 -42.81 -9.43 -56.98
CA SER A 32 -41.78 -8.70 -56.28
C SER A 32 -41.83 -9.24 -54.87
N THR A 33 -41.04 -10.28 -54.64
CA THR A 33 -40.74 -10.80 -53.31
C THR A 33 -40.18 -9.64 -52.51
N SER A 34 -41.07 -8.97 -51.77
CA SER A 34 -40.74 -8.11 -50.66
C SER A 34 -40.14 -9.06 -49.62
N GLN A 35 -38.84 -9.32 -49.76
CA GLN A 35 -38.02 -9.74 -48.65
C GLN A 35 -38.13 -8.61 -47.62
N SER A 36 -39.11 -8.76 -46.73
CA SER A 36 -39.09 -8.16 -45.41
C SER A 36 -37.81 -8.68 -44.77
N ARG A 37 -36.72 -7.95 -45.03
CA ARG A 37 -35.47 -8.07 -44.29
C ARG A 37 -35.87 -7.64 -42.88
N ARG A 38 -36.27 -8.61 -42.06
CA ARG A 38 -36.48 -8.39 -40.63
C ARG A 38 -35.20 -7.69 -40.15
N PRO A 39 -35.30 -6.53 -39.49
CA PRO A 39 -34.16 -6.02 -38.75
C PRO A 39 -33.71 -7.14 -37.84
N GLY A 40 -32.40 -7.46 -37.87
CA GLY A 40 -31.79 -8.44 -36.99
C GLY A 40 -32.34 -8.22 -35.58
N ARG A 41 -32.97 -9.26 -35.04
CA ARG A 41 -33.50 -9.18 -33.68
C ARG A 41 -32.28 -9.25 -32.78
N ASP A 42 -31.81 -8.11 -32.29
CA ASP A 42 -31.07 -8.04 -31.03
C ASP A 42 -31.83 -8.97 -30.07
N ASP A 43 -31.22 -10.07 -29.62
CA ASP A 43 -31.90 -10.99 -28.71
C ASP A 43 -31.93 -10.33 -27.33
N PRO A 44 -33.05 -9.71 -26.92
CA PRO A 44 -33.07 -8.88 -25.71
C PRO A 44 -32.83 -9.72 -24.46
N LEU A 45 -33.10 -11.03 -24.56
CA LEU A 45 -32.84 -11.99 -23.50
C LEU A 45 -31.34 -12.26 -23.36
N ALA A 46 -30.62 -12.46 -24.46
CA ALA A 46 -29.17 -12.67 -24.42
C ALA A 46 -28.45 -11.44 -23.85
N LEU A 47 -28.87 -10.24 -24.25
CA LEU A 47 -28.32 -8.99 -23.71
C LEU A 47 -28.60 -8.84 -22.21
N ALA A 48 -29.83 -9.12 -21.77
CA ALA A 48 -30.20 -9.07 -20.35
C ALA A 48 -29.43 -10.09 -19.49
N LEU A 49 -29.12 -11.27 -20.05
CA LEU A 49 -28.29 -12.27 -19.37
C LEU A 49 -26.83 -11.80 -19.23
N VAL A 50 -26.27 -11.18 -20.27
CA VAL A 50 -24.92 -10.59 -20.21
C VAL A 50 -24.85 -9.44 -19.22
N ASP A 51 -25.87 -8.57 -19.19
CA ASP A 51 -25.96 -7.50 -18.20
C ASP A 51 -26.07 -8.04 -16.77
N SER A 52 -26.87 -9.10 -16.58
CA SER A 52 -26.99 -9.78 -15.27
C SER A 52 -25.67 -10.40 -14.82
N LEU A 53 -24.97 -11.08 -15.73
CA LEU A 53 -23.65 -11.65 -15.48
C LEU A 53 -22.64 -10.58 -15.10
N GLN A 54 -22.63 -9.46 -15.81
CA GLN A 54 -21.73 -8.34 -15.52
C GLN A 54 -21.97 -7.78 -14.13
N LEU A 55 -23.23 -7.56 -13.73
CA LEU A 55 -23.58 -7.16 -12.37
C LEU A 55 -23.08 -8.16 -11.32
N CYS A 56 -23.24 -9.47 -11.57
CA CYS A 56 -22.77 -10.51 -10.64
C CYS A 56 -21.24 -10.53 -10.51
N VAL A 57 -20.51 -10.33 -11.61
CA VAL A 57 -19.04 -10.27 -11.61
C VAL A 57 -18.52 -9.05 -10.85
N LEU A 58 -19.22 -7.92 -10.92
CA LEU A 58 -18.79 -6.66 -10.28
C LEU A 58 -19.12 -6.55 -8.78
N GLN A 59 -20.03 -7.37 -8.25
CA GLN A 59 -20.42 -7.29 -6.84
C GLN A 59 -19.31 -7.71 -5.87
N GLU A 60 -18.42 -8.63 -6.29
CA GLU A 60 -17.25 -9.11 -5.53
C GLU A 60 -17.40 -9.09 -4.00
N PRO A 61 -18.38 -9.81 -3.43
CA PRO A 61 -18.67 -9.73 -2.00
C PRO A 61 -17.52 -10.31 -1.19
N LEU A 62 -16.87 -9.46 -0.40
CA LEU A 62 -15.73 -9.81 0.43
C LEU A 62 -15.81 -9.05 1.78
N SER A 63 -16.54 -9.60 2.75
CA SER A 63 -16.72 -8.96 4.06
C SER A 63 -15.47 -9.04 4.95
N ASP A 64 -14.69 -10.11 4.80
CA ASP A 64 -13.36 -10.27 5.41
C ASP A 64 -12.34 -10.34 4.27
N PRO A 65 -11.42 -9.36 4.13
CA PRO A 65 -10.42 -9.34 3.07
C PRO A 65 -9.18 -10.21 3.35
N SER A 66 -9.25 -11.18 4.26
CA SER A 66 -8.16 -12.11 4.52
C SER A 66 -7.79 -12.97 3.28
N VAL A 67 -6.53 -13.42 3.23
CA VAL A 67 -6.00 -14.25 2.13
C VAL A 67 -6.90 -15.44 1.75
N PRO A 68 -7.47 -16.22 2.68
CA PRO A 68 -8.38 -17.32 2.33
C PRO A 68 -9.65 -16.88 1.59
N HIS A 69 -10.23 -15.74 1.97
CA HIS A 69 -11.40 -15.20 1.33
C HIS A 69 -11.07 -14.63 -0.05
N MET A 70 -9.94 -13.93 -0.18
CA MET A 70 -9.46 -13.48 -1.50
C MET A 70 -9.19 -14.65 -2.46
N LYS A 71 -8.62 -15.75 -1.97
CA LYS A 71 -8.47 -16.99 -2.77
C LYS A 71 -9.83 -17.53 -3.21
N THR A 72 -10.84 -17.50 -2.34
CA THR A 72 -12.19 -17.94 -2.70
C THR A 72 -12.80 -17.05 -3.78
N LEU A 73 -12.62 -15.73 -3.70
CA LEU A 73 -13.03 -14.80 -4.76
C LEU A 73 -12.29 -15.10 -6.07
N LEU A 74 -10.97 -15.30 -6.01
CA LEU A 74 -10.15 -15.64 -7.17
C LEU A 74 -10.67 -16.90 -7.88
N PHE A 75 -10.87 -18.01 -7.15
CA PHE A 75 -11.39 -19.24 -7.73
C PHE A 75 -12.76 -19.07 -8.39
N ARG A 76 -13.64 -18.25 -7.79
CA ARG A 76 -14.96 -17.95 -8.39
C ARG A 76 -14.81 -17.18 -9.69
N LEU A 77 -14.01 -16.12 -9.72
CA LEU A 77 -13.80 -15.30 -10.92
C LEU A 77 -13.08 -16.10 -12.02
N GLU A 78 -12.10 -16.92 -11.66
CA GLU A 78 -11.43 -17.85 -12.57
C GLU A 78 -12.43 -18.85 -13.17
N SER A 79 -13.30 -19.46 -12.35
CA SER A 79 -14.31 -20.39 -12.85
C SER A 79 -15.26 -19.73 -13.85
N VAL A 80 -15.68 -18.49 -13.59
CA VAL A 80 -16.54 -17.73 -14.51
C VAL A 80 -15.78 -17.42 -15.80
N PHE A 81 -14.53 -16.95 -15.71
CA PHE A 81 -13.68 -16.66 -16.86
C PHE A 81 -13.53 -17.87 -17.79
N HIS A 82 -13.11 -19.03 -17.25
CA HIS A 82 -12.92 -20.24 -18.06
C HIS A 82 -14.23 -20.75 -18.67
N THR A 83 -15.35 -20.60 -17.95
CA THR A 83 -16.67 -21.00 -18.48
C THR A 83 -17.07 -20.12 -19.67
N LEU A 84 -16.86 -18.81 -19.58
CA LEU A 84 -17.17 -17.86 -20.65
C LEU A 84 -16.22 -18.02 -21.84
N GLU A 85 -14.93 -18.20 -21.60
CA GLU A 85 -13.93 -18.41 -22.65
C GLU A 85 -14.25 -19.69 -23.45
N LYS A 86 -14.57 -20.79 -22.77
CA LYS A 86 -14.97 -22.04 -23.42
C LYS A 86 -16.25 -21.89 -24.23
N ALA A 87 -17.23 -21.14 -23.71
CA ALA A 87 -18.48 -20.88 -24.42
C ALA A 87 -18.27 -20.01 -25.68
N ALA A 88 -17.33 -19.06 -25.62
CA ALA A 88 -16.98 -18.21 -26.76
C ALA A 88 -16.29 -19.01 -27.88
N VAL A 89 -15.31 -19.86 -27.54
CA VAL A 89 -14.54 -20.67 -28.50
C VAL A 89 -15.37 -21.84 -29.06
N GLY A 90 -16.22 -22.47 -28.24
CA GLY A 90 -17.07 -23.58 -28.65
C GLY A 90 -18.17 -23.21 -29.65
N SER A 91 -18.36 -21.91 -29.91
CA SER A 91 -19.39 -21.40 -30.82
C SER A 91 -18.87 -21.06 -32.23
N GLU A 92 -17.57 -21.16 -32.51
CA GLU A 92 -16.97 -20.93 -33.85
C GLU A 92 -17.13 -22.12 -34.83
N ALA A 93 -17.72 -23.25 -34.41
CA ALA A 93 -17.75 -24.49 -35.20
C ALA A 93 -19.00 -24.69 -36.10
N THR A 94 -19.92 -23.74 -36.17
CA THR A 94 -21.12 -23.83 -37.03
C THR A 94 -21.16 -22.70 -38.07
N PRO A 95 -21.33 -22.99 -39.37
CA PRO A 95 -21.18 -22.04 -40.49
C PRO A 95 -22.32 -21.02 -40.63
N GLU A 96 -23.03 -20.68 -39.55
CA GLU A 96 -24.15 -19.72 -39.51
C GLU A 96 -23.74 -18.44 -38.77
N GLU A 97 -22.59 -17.86 -39.14
CA GLU A 97 -21.96 -16.75 -38.43
C GLU A 97 -22.33 -15.36 -38.99
N VAL A 98 -23.53 -15.21 -39.56
CA VAL A 98 -23.94 -13.96 -40.25
C VAL A 98 -24.90 -13.09 -39.41
N ASP A 99 -25.37 -13.56 -38.25
CA ASP A 99 -26.40 -12.84 -37.46
C ASP A 99 -26.07 -12.77 -35.96
N ARG A 100 -24.79 -12.65 -35.58
CA ARG A 100 -24.41 -12.39 -34.18
C ARG A 100 -24.41 -10.87 -33.96
N ASP A 101 -25.22 -10.42 -32.99
CA ASP A 101 -25.31 -9.01 -32.61
C ASP A 101 -23.91 -8.48 -32.20
N PRO A 102 -23.38 -7.46 -32.89
CA PRO A 102 -22.08 -6.87 -32.57
C PRO A 102 -22.04 -6.30 -31.15
N ALA A 103 -23.16 -5.74 -30.64
CA ALA A 103 -23.21 -5.18 -29.30
C ALA A 103 -23.07 -6.25 -28.21
N LEU A 104 -23.69 -7.43 -28.41
CA LEU A 104 -23.55 -8.57 -27.52
C LEU A 104 -22.11 -9.10 -27.51
N THR A 105 -21.49 -9.17 -28.68
CA THR A 105 -20.10 -9.65 -28.85
C THR A 105 -19.10 -8.72 -28.17
N ASP A 106 -19.26 -7.41 -28.34
CA ASP A 106 -18.41 -6.39 -27.72
C ASP A 106 -18.52 -6.41 -26.19
N LYS A 107 -19.74 -6.55 -25.65
CA LYS A 107 -19.95 -6.67 -24.19
C LYS A 107 -19.30 -7.93 -23.61
N LEU A 108 -19.47 -9.07 -24.28
CA LEU A 108 -18.87 -10.33 -23.82
C LEU A 108 -17.33 -10.24 -23.80
N LYS A 109 -16.75 -9.64 -24.84
CA LYS A 109 -15.31 -9.39 -24.91
C LYS A 109 -14.85 -8.47 -23.78
N LEU A 110 -15.58 -7.40 -23.50
CA LEU A 110 -15.28 -6.50 -22.39
C LEU A 110 -15.27 -7.22 -21.03
N ILE A 111 -16.25 -8.11 -20.79
CA ILE A 111 -16.32 -8.93 -19.56
C ILE A 111 -15.14 -9.92 -19.49
N LEU A 112 -14.79 -10.57 -20.60
CA LEU A 112 -13.65 -11.49 -20.66
C LEU A 112 -12.33 -10.77 -20.37
N ASP A 113 -12.11 -9.62 -20.99
CA ASP A 113 -10.92 -8.80 -20.77
C ASP A 113 -10.83 -8.33 -19.30
N TYR A 114 -11.96 -7.89 -18.74
CA TYR A 114 -12.05 -7.53 -17.32
C TYR A 114 -11.66 -8.70 -16.41
N LEU A 115 -12.31 -9.86 -16.59
CA LEU A 115 -12.09 -11.04 -15.76
C LEU A 115 -10.64 -11.52 -15.84
N GLN A 116 -10.06 -11.54 -17.04
CA GLN A 116 -8.67 -11.95 -17.23
C GLN A 116 -7.71 -11.03 -16.44
N GLN A 117 -7.90 -9.72 -16.53
CA GLN A 117 -7.08 -8.75 -15.78
C GLN A 117 -7.34 -8.85 -14.27
N ARG A 118 -8.60 -8.99 -13.87
CA ARG A 118 -9.00 -9.09 -12.46
C ARG A 118 -8.39 -10.31 -11.79
N VAL A 119 -8.49 -11.47 -12.44
CA VAL A 119 -7.87 -12.74 -11.99
C VAL A 119 -6.36 -12.57 -11.86
N ARG A 120 -5.69 -12.00 -12.86
CA ARG A 120 -4.23 -11.80 -12.83
C ARG A 120 -3.79 -10.91 -11.67
N SER A 121 -4.39 -9.74 -11.52
CA SER A 121 -4.04 -8.80 -10.44
C SER A 121 -4.41 -9.35 -9.06
N LEU A 122 -5.54 -10.04 -8.93
CA LEU A 122 -5.97 -10.64 -7.66
C LEU A 122 -5.07 -11.83 -7.26
N CYS A 123 -4.63 -12.65 -8.21
CA CYS A 123 -3.66 -13.72 -7.96
C CYS A 123 -2.34 -13.16 -7.42
N ARG A 124 -1.83 -12.09 -8.04
CA ARG A 124 -0.63 -11.39 -7.54
C ARG A 124 -0.85 -10.76 -6.16
N LEU A 125 -2.01 -10.16 -5.92
CA LEU A 125 -2.36 -9.60 -4.62
C LEU A 125 -2.38 -10.68 -3.53
N VAL A 126 -2.99 -11.84 -3.80
CA VAL A 126 -3.02 -12.98 -2.87
C VAL A 126 -1.62 -13.44 -2.47
N GLN A 127 -0.67 -13.44 -3.42
CA GLN A 127 0.73 -13.81 -3.16
C GLN A 127 1.40 -12.77 -2.26
N VAL A 128 1.43 -11.51 -2.69
CA VAL A 128 2.10 -10.43 -1.95
C VAL A 128 1.48 -10.21 -0.58
N GLN A 129 0.15 -10.35 -0.44
CA GLN A 129 -0.52 -10.27 0.85
C GLN A 129 -0.09 -11.41 1.78
N GLY A 130 0.03 -12.64 1.26
CA GLY A 130 0.53 -13.77 2.06
C GLY A 130 1.97 -13.54 2.54
N ASP A 131 2.82 -12.99 1.67
CA ASP A 131 4.20 -12.64 2.01
C ASP A 131 4.27 -11.48 3.02
N PHE A 132 3.35 -10.51 2.92
CA PHE A 132 3.21 -9.43 3.89
C PHE A 132 2.81 -9.97 5.28
N GLU A 133 1.72 -10.75 5.35
CA GLU A 133 1.20 -11.32 6.60
C GLU A 133 2.24 -12.20 7.30
N THR A 134 2.93 -13.05 6.54
CA THR A 134 4.01 -13.89 7.07
C THR A 134 5.16 -13.04 7.60
N SER A 135 5.60 -12.05 6.82
CA SER A 135 6.70 -11.17 7.21
C SER A 135 6.39 -10.34 8.46
N VAL A 136 5.18 -9.76 8.56
CA VAL A 136 4.70 -9.04 9.75
C VAL A 136 4.68 -9.96 10.97
N LYS A 137 4.12 -11.16 10.83
CA LYS A 137 4.05 -12.13 11.93
C LYS A 137 5.44 -12.49 12.44
N ASP A 138 6.33 -12.89 11.53
CA ASP A 138 7.69 -13.28 11.88
C ASP A 138 8.50 -12.10 12.46
N MET A 139 8.16 -10.85 12.08
CA MET A 139 8.76 -9.65 12.67
C MET A 139 8.29 -9.45 14.11
N LEU A 140 6.98 -9.51 14.37
CA LEU A 140 6.44 -9.32 15.72
C LEU A 140 6.94 -10.37 16.69
N GLU A 141 6.88 -11.66 16.33
CA GLU A 141 7.39 -12.76 17.16
C GLU A 141 8.88 -12.60 17.46
N GLY A 142 9.65 -12.18 16.45
CA GLY A 142 11.07 -11.90 16.60
C GLY A 142 11.38 -10.73 17.52
N LEU A 143 10.65 -9.62 17.37
CA LEU A 143 10.79 -8.43 18.20
C LEU A 143 10.42 -8.72 19.66
N ASP A 144 9.37 -9.50 19.91
CA ASP A 144 9.00 -9.93 21.27
C ASP A 144 10.15 -10.72 21.93
N GLY A 145 10.83 -11.58 21.17
CA GLY A 145 12.02 -12.30 21.64
C GLY A 145 13.20 -11.38 21.97
N LEU A 146 13.41 -10.32 21.18
CA LEU A 146 14.46 -9.34 21.45
C LEU A 146 14.14 -8.45 22.65
N TRP A 147 12.87 -8.08 22.84
CA TRP A 147 12.40 -7.38 24.03
C TRP A 147 12.69 -8.18 25.30
N ALA A 148 12.34 -9.47 25.31
CA ALA A 148 12.63 -10.35 26.44
C ALA A 148 14.13 -10.43 26.75
N ARG A 149 14.98 -10.48 25.71
CA ARG A 149 16.44 -10.49 25.88
C ARG A 149 16.96 -9.16 26.43
N LEU A 150 16.44 -8.03 25.97
CA LEU A 150 16.80 -6.71 26.51
C LEU A 150 16.39 -6.58 27.97
N GLU A 151 15.22 -7.08 28.35
CA GLU A 151 14.75 -7.10 29.73
C GLU A 151 15.64 -7.99 30.62
N GLU A 152 16.04 -9.18 30.15
CA GLU A 152 16.98 -10.05 30.87
C GLU A 152 18.34 -9.36 31.10
N LEU A 153 18.87 -8.69 30.08
CA LEU A 153 20.11 -7.93 30.19
C LEU A 153 19.97 -6.79 31.21
N HIS A 154 18.90 -6.00 31.09
CA HIS A 154 18.65 -4.88 31.98
C HIS A 154 18.49 -5.34 33.44
N THR A 155 17.68 -6.38 33.69
CA THR A 155 17.47 -6.92 35.04
C THR A 155 18.75 -7.55 35.60
N GLY A 156 19.55 -8.24 34.78
CA GLY A 156 20.82 -8.84 35.21
C GLY A 156 21.88 -7.82 35.63
N VAL A 157 21.82 -6.60 35.08
CA VAL A 157 22.71 -5.48 35.46
C VAL A 157 22.15 -4.69 36.64
N THR A 158 20.83 -4.46 36.70
CA THR A 158 20.21 -3.54 37.67
C THR A 158 19.70 -4.19 38.97
N LEU A 159 19.28 -5.46 38.94
CA LEU A 159 18.69 -6.15 40.09
C LEU A 159 19.68 -7.15 40.69
N THR A 160 20.40 -6.75 41.74
CA THR A 160 21.13 -7.71 42.59
C THR A 160 20.31 -8.01 43.84
N LYS A 161 20.14 -9.31 44.13
CA LYS A 161 19.69 -9.76 45.45
C LYS A 161 20.90 -9.68 46.37
N GLU A 162 20.81 -8.83 47.39
CA GLU A 162 21.86 -8.58 48.38
C GLU A 162 22.40 -9.92 48.94
N GLY A 163 23.66 -10.22 48.65
CA GLY A 163 24.34 -11.46 49.05
C GLY A 163 24.56 -12.51 47.96
N SER A 164 24.10 -12.30 46.72
CA SER A 164 24.39 -13.21 45.59
C SER A 164 25.63 -12.78 44.80
N ARG A 165 26.52 -13.75 44.54
CA ARG A 165 27.78 -13.63 43.78
C ARG A 165 27.57 -13.43 42.27
N GLY A 166 26.49 -12.75 41.88
CA GLY A 166 25.90 -12.83 40.53
C GLY A 166 25.53 -11.49 39.92
N HIS A 167 26.36 -10.46 40.13
CA HIS A 167 26.29 -9.30 39.24
C HIS A 167 26.75 -9.77 37.86
N ARG A 168 25.90 -9.65 36.83
CA ARG A 168 26.38 -9.85 35.46
C ARG A 168 27.45 -8.80 35.22
N ASP A 169 28.64 -9.28 34.85
CA ASP A 169 29.79 -8.41 34.60
C ASP A 169 29.42 -7.38 33.52
N VAL A 170 29.72 -6.11 33.79
CA VAL A 170 29.33 -4.99 32.92
C VAL A 170 29.97 -5.13 31.53
N ASP A 171 31.20 -5.67 31.45
CA ASP A 171 31.89 -5.92 30.18
C ASP A 171 31.19 -7.03 29.37
N SER A 172 30.68 -8.06 30.05
CA SER A 172 29.86 -9.11 29.42
C SER A 172 28.52 -8.56 28.92
N ALA A 173 27.87 -7.69 29.69
CA ALA A 173 26.62 -7.06 29.31
C ALA A 173 26.79 -6.10 28.10
N HIS A 174 27.92 -5.39 28.03
CA HIS A 174 28.32 -4.61 26.85
C HIS A 174 28.42 -5.50 25.61
N THR A 175 29.18 -6.59 25.71
CA THR A 175 29.36 -7.53 24.58
C THR A 175 28.02 -8.11 24.09
N ASP A 176 27.13 -8.49 25.01
CA ASP A 176 25.80 -8.98 24.68
C ASP A 176 24.91 -7.91 24.04
N THR A 177 25.05 -6.65 24.47
CA THR A 177 24.32 -5.52 23.89
C THR A 177 24.80 -5.20 22.47
N GLU A 178 26.09 -5.26 22.19
CA GLU A 178 26.64 -5.17 20.83
C GLU A 178 26.12 -6.31 19.93
N SER A 179 26.04 -7.53 20.46
CA SER A 179 25.40 -8.64 19.76
C SER A 179 23.91 -8.36 19.46
N LEU A 180 23.19 -7.70 20.38
CA LEU A 180 21.80 -7.32 20.17
C LEU A 180 21.66 -6.28 19.05
N PHE A 181 22.56 -5.29 18.95
CA PHE A 181 22.58 -4.35 17.83
C PHE A 181 22.82 -5.02 16.49
N ALA A 182 23.75 -5.98 16.40
CA ALA A 182 23.97 -6.73 15.17
C ALA A 182 22.72 -7.50 14.73
N VAL A 183 21.92 -8.00 15.67
CA VAL A 183 20.62 -8.61 15.37
C VAL A 183 19.59 -7.56 14.96
N LEU A 184 19.50 -6.42 15.64
CA LEU A 184 18.60 -5.32 15.27
C LEU A 184 18.86 -4.81 13.85
N ASP A 185 20.11 -4.74 13.41
CA ASP A 185 20.47 -4.37 12.03
C ASP A 185 19.87 -5.35 11.01
N HIS A 186 19.86 -6.65 11.32
CA HIS A 186 19.18 -7.64 10.50
C HIS A 186 17.65 -7.42 10.46
N TYR A 187 17.03 -7.11 11.61
CA TYR A 187 15.61 -6.77 11.67
C TYR A 187 15.27 -5.48 10.92
N ARG A 188 16.19 -4.51 10.82
CA ARG A 188 16.01 -3.31 10.00
C ARG A 188 15.83 -3.66 8.52
N ASN A 189 16.58 -4.63 8.01
CA ASN A 189 16.42 -5.12 6.64
C ASN A 189 15.08 -5.83 6.45
N ARG A 190 14.64 -6.63 7.43
CA ARG A 190 13.33 -7.29 7.39
C ARG A 190 12.16 -6.29 7.44
N LEU A 191 12.29 -5.22 8.21
CA LEU A 191 11.33 -4.11 8.23
C LEU A 191 11.20 -3.46 6.82
N GLN A 192 12.31 -3.32 6.09
CA GLN A 192 12.27 -2.84 4.70
C GLN A 192 11.55 -3.83 3.77
N SER A 193 11.69 -5.14 3.99
CA SER A 193 10.90 -6.16 3.27
C SER A 193 9.41 -6.01 3.54
N CYS A 194 8.98 -5.86 4.80
CA CYS A 194 7.57 -5.58 5.13
C CYS A 194 7.06 -4.32 4.40
N GLN A 195 7.87 -3.26 4.40
CA GLN A 195 7.54 -2.01 3.71
C GLN A 195 7.41 -2.20 2.19
N THR A 196 8.22 -3.08 1.61
CA THR A 196 8.17 -3.39 0.18
C THR A 196 6.90 -4.15 -0.17
N HIS A 197 6.56 -5.19 0.60
CA HIS A 197 5.29 -5.91 0.41
C HIS A 197 4.07 -5.00 0.60
N LEU A 198 4.08 -4.10 1.59
CA LEU A 198 3.01 -3.12 1.79
C LEU A 198 2.82 -2.21 0.55
N LYS A 199 3.93 -1.73 -0.04
CA LYS A 199 3.89 -0.91 -1.25
C LYS A 199 3.32 -1.71 -2.43
N ASP A 200 3.77 -2.95 -2.59
CA ASP A 200 3.29 -3.82 -3.67
C ASP A 200 1.79 -4.12 -3.53
N CYS A 201 1.32 -4.45 -2.31
CA CYS A 201 -0.12 -4.57 -2.02
C CYS A 201 -0.86 -3.29 -2.36
N THR A 202 -0.34 -2.12 -1.95
CA THR A 202 -0.97 -0.82 -2.22
C THR A 202 -1.14 -0.57 -3.72
N LEU A 203 -0.10 -0.82 -4.52
CA LEU A 203 -0.14 -0.64 -5.97
C LEU A 203 -1.17 -1.58 -6.63
N LEU A 204 -1.22 -2.84 -6.19
CA LEU A 204 -2.19 -3.81 -6.72
C LEU A 204 -3.62 -3.43 -6.35
N LEU A 205 -3.85 -2.95 -5.13
CA LEU A 205 -5.17 -2.48 -4.69
C LEU A 205 -5.61 -1.26 -5.50
N GLN A 206 -4.71 -0.31 -5.75
CA GLN A 206 -5.00 0.83 -6.63
C GLN A 206 -5.36 0.40 -8.05
N GLU A 207 -4.60 -0.54 -8.64
CA GLU A 207 -4.87 -1.09 -9.97
C GLU A 207 -6.24 -1.78 -10.02
N LEU A 208 -6.54 -2.61 -9.01
CA LEU A 208 -7.81 -3.32 -8.88
C LEU A 208 -8.99 -2.34 -8.75
N THR A 209 -8.90 -1.37 -7.84
CA THR A 209 -9.96 -0.37 -7.63
C THR A 209 -10.18 0.47 -8.89
N TRP A 210 -9.11 0.93 -9.55
CA TRP A 210 -9.21 1.72 -10.78
C TRP A 210 -9.89 0.94 -11.92
N ARG A 211 -9.50 -0.32 -12.15
CA ARG A 211 -10.12 -1.15 -13.20
C ARG A 211 -11.57 -1.48 -12.91
N HIS A 212 -11.90 -1.76 -11.65
CA HIS A 212 -13.28 -2.01 -11.22
C HIS A 212 -14.15 -0.78 -11.45
N ALA A 213 -13.70 0.41 -11.06
CA ALA A 213 -14.40 1.67 -11.32
C ALA A 213 -14.60 1.94 -12.81
N HIS A 214 -13.56 1.72 -13.62
CA HIS A 214 -13.67 1.88 -15.08
C HIS A 214 -14.72 0.93 -15.68
N MET A 215 -14.76 -0.32 -15.22
CA MET A 215 -15.77 -1.30 -15.64
C MET A 215 -17.18 -0.90 -15.16
N CYS A 216 -17.34 -0.47 -13.91
CA CYS A 216 -18.63 0.00 -13.39
C CYS A 216 -19.19 1.21 -14.17
N ASN A 217 -18.32 2.17 -14.53
CA ASN A 217 -18.68 3.34 -15.32
C ASN A 217 -19.16 2.97 -16.73
N SER A 218 -18.62 1.90 -17.32
CA SER A 218 -19.06 1.43 -18.65
C SER A 218 -20.51 0.93 -18.68
N VAL A 219 -21.09 0.63 -17.51
CA VAL A 219 -22.45 0.05 -17.39
C VAL A 219 -23.38 0.78 -16.45
N SER A 220 -23.04 2.02 -16.05
CA SER A 220 -23.83 2.79 -15.06
C SER A 220 -24.14 1.99 -13.78
N CYS A 221 -23.24 1.07 -13.41
CA CYS A 221 -23.38 0.23 -12.23
C CYS A 221 -22.82 0.99 -11.01
N SER A 222 -23.63 1.14 -9.97
CA SER A 222 -23.22 1.76 -8.70
C SER A 222 -22.66 0.74 -7.70
N SER A 223 -22.14 -0.40 -8.17
CA SER A 223 -21.57 -1.41 -7.28
C SER A 223 -20.24 -0.89 -6.74
N GLU A 224 -20.24 -0.46 -5.48
CA GLU A 224 -19.03 -0.07 -4.76
C GLU A 224 -18.47 -1.27 -4.01
N SER A 225 -17.17 -1.50 -4.13
CA SER A 225 -16.46 -2.55 -3.41
C SER A 225 -15.53 -1.89 -2.39
N VAL A 226 -15.79 -2.12 -1.10
CA VAL A 226 -15.07 -1.47 0.01
C VAL A 226 -13.92 -2.31 0.56
N TRP A 227 -13.81 -3.57 0.13
CA TRP A 227 -12.79 -4.48 0.66
C TRP A 227 -11.36 -4.06 0.32
N PRO A 228 -11.05 -3.43 -0.83
CA PRO A 228 -9.68 -2.99 -1.11
C PRO A 228 -9.19 -1.95 -0.09
N GLU A 229 -10.07 -1.04 0.31
CA GLU A 229 -9.80 -0.02 1.30
C GLU A 229 -9.63 -0.61 2.70
N LEU A 230 -10.50 -1.55 3.08
CA LEU A 230 -10.39 -2.27 4.36
C LEU A 230 -9.08 -3.06 4.47
N LEU A 231 -8.68 -3.75 3.38
CA LEU A 231 -7.43 -4.49 3.35
C LEU A 231 -6.22 -3.56 3.50
N LEU A 232 -6.21 -2.45 2.76
CA LEU A 232 -5.12 -1.48 2.83
C LEU A 232 -5.01 -0.86 4.22
N GLN A 233 -6.14 -0.50 4.84
CA GLN A 233 -6.15 0.02 6.20
C GLN A 233 -5.56 -1.00 7.18
N SER A 234 -6.02 -2.25 7.13
CA SER A 234 -5.47 -3.34 7.96
C SER A 234 -3.96 -3.51 7.76
N ASN A 235 -3.49 -3.47 6.51
CA ASN A 235 -2.07 -3.60 6.22
C ASN A 235 -1.23 -2.44 6.77
N ILE A 236 -1.74 -1.21 6.68
CA ILE A 236 -1.07 -0.03 7.26
C ILE A 236 -1.00 -0.18 8.78
N GLU A 237 -2.10 -0.53 9.43
CA GLU A 237 -2.15 -0.72 10.90
C GLU A 237 -1.17 -1.81 11.37
N GLN A 238 -1.09 -2.93 10.65
CA GLN A 238 -0.13 -4.00 10.95
C GLN A 238 1.33 -3.56 10.77
N PHE A 239 1.62 -2.82 9.69
CA PHE A 239 2.97 -2.31 9.46
C PHE A 239 3.38 -1.26 10.49
N ASP A 240 2.47 -0.34 10.83
CA ASP A 240 2.71 0.70 11.85
C ASP A 240 3.03 0.05 13.20
N LYS A 241 2.33 -1.02 13.58
CA LYS A 241 2.63 -1.79 14.79
C LYS A 241 4.04 -2.39 14.77
N VAL A 242 4.45 -3.00 13.66
CA VAL A 242 5.80 -3.57 13.50
C VAL A 242 6.86 -2.46 13.59
N GLN A 243 6.63 -1.35 12.89
CA GLN A 243 7.54 -0.21 12.85
C GLN A 243 7.71 0.42 14.23
N GLU A 244 6.60 0.65 14.94
CA GLU A 244 6.62 1.20 16.30
C GLU A 244 7.34 0.28 17.28
N SER A 245 7.06 -1.02 17.25
CA SER A 245 7.74 -2.00 18.11
C SER A 245 9.24 -2.04 17.83
N PHE A 246 9.65 -2.06 16.56
CA PHE A 246 11.06 -2.02 16.16
C PHE A 246 11.77 -0.75 16.66
N LEU A 247 11.20 0.44 16.39
CA LEU A 247 11.81 1.72 16.78
C LEU A 247 11.89 1.87 18.29
N SER A 248 10.88 1.39 19.01
CA SER A 248 10.87 1.40 20.48
C SER A 248 11.97 0.52 21.05
N LEU A 249 12.15 -0.67 20.49
CA LEU A 249 13.20 -1.60 20.91
C LEU A 249 14.61 -1.07 20.59
N GLU A 250 14.80 -0.52 19.39
CA GLU A 250 16.06 0.11 18.96
C GLU A 250 16.45 1.27 19.89
N GLN A 251 15.46 2.12 20.23
CA GLN A 251 15.66 3.23 21.16
C GLN A 251 15.99 2.74 22.57
N GLN A 252 15.25 1.77 23.11
CA GLN A 252 15.53 1.23 24.45
C GLN A 252 16.89 0.54 24.52
N THR A 253 17.29 -0.18 23.46
CA THR A 253 18.61 -0.81 23.37
C THR A 253 19.72 0.24 23.38
N SER A 254 19.55 1.35 22.64
CA SER A 254 20.47 2.49 22.64
C SER A 254 20.56 3.18 24.01
N THR A 255 19.43 3.36 24.67
CA THR A 255 19.40 3.91 26.04
C THR A 255 20.11 2.99 27.03
N PHE A 256 19.92 1.68 26.91
CA PHE A 256 20.60 0.70 27.76
C PHE A 256 22.11 0.69 27.54
N GLN A 257 22.58 0.74 26.29
CA GLN A 257 24.01 0.84 25.98
C GLN A 257 24.64 2.08 26.63
N ALA A 258 24.02 3.25 26.48
CA ALA A 258 24.50 4.49 27.09
C ALA A 258 24.55 4.38 28.64
N HIS A 259 23.62 3.64 29.25
CA HIS A 259 23.66 3.37 30.68
C HIS A 259 24.85 2.48 31.06
N LEU A 260 25.11 1.40 30.31
CA LEU A 260 26.28 0.54 30.54
C LEU A 260 27.61 1.30 30.38
N GLU A 261 27.70 2.23 29.42
CA GLU A 261 28.86 3.10 29.26
C GLU A 261 29.08 4.02 30.47
N GLY A 262 28.00 4.48 31.09
CA GLY A 262 28.05 5.26 32.33
C GLY A 262 28.61 4.45 33.50
N LEU A 263 28.10 3.23 33.69
CA LEU A 263 28.56 2.32 34.75
C LEU A 263 30.03 1.91 34.59
N GLY A 264 30.50 1.72 33.36
CA GLY A 264 31.91 1.38 33.09
C GLY A 264 32.90 2.49 33.48
N LYS A 265 32.48 3.76 33.45
CA LYS A 265 33.33 4.91 33.81
C LYS A 265 33.47 5.08 35.33
N GLU A 266 32.39 4.90 36.08
CA GLU A 266 32.42 4.98 37.56
C GLU A 266 33.34 3.90 38.18
N ASN A 267 33.36 2.70 37.61
CA ASN A 267 34.21 1.61 38.08
C ASN A 267 35.72 1.85 37.85
N GLN A 268 36.10 2.67 36.86
CA GLN A 268 37.50 3.04 36.62
C GLN A 268 37.97 4.21 37.50
N GLU A 269 37.08 5.16 37.81
CA GLU A 269 37.40 6.30 38.68
C GLU A 269 37.54 5.90 40.16
N GLY A 270 36.82 4.85 40.61
CA GLY A 270 36.96 4.30 41.97
C GLY A 270 38.30 3.62 42.27
N LEU A 271 39.06 3.22 41.23
CA LEU A 271 40.40 2.64 41.37
C LEU A 271 41.54 3.67 41.30
N ALA A 272 41.23 4.93 40.96
CA ALA A 272 42.19 6.03 40.84
C ALA A 272 42.05 7.09 41.96
N GLY A 273 41.53 6.69 43.14
CA GLY A 273 41.46 7.52 44.34
C GLY A 273 42.72 7.41 45.24
N PRO A 274 43.07 8.45 46.01
CA PRO A 274 44.44 8.85 46.30
C PRO A 274 45.18 7.91 47.27
N HIS A 275 46.36 7.47 46.86
CA HIS A 275 47.38 6.95 47.77
C HIS A 275 47.77 8.04 48.78
N ALA A 276 47.07 8.06 49.91
CA ALA A 276 47.58 8.63 51.13
C ALA A 276 48.78 7.77 51.58
N GLN A 277 49.99 8.24 51.30
CA GLN A 277 51.18 7.80 52.01
C GLN A 277 51.81 9.03 52.68
N VAL A 278 51.41 9.21 53.94
CA VAL A 278 51.99 10.13 54.91
C VAL A 278 53.19 9.44 55.58
N ASN A 279 54.25 10.24 55.79
CA ASN A 279 55.53 9.99 56.49
C ASN A 279 56.63 9.32 55.63
N GLY A 280 57.85 9.83 55.50
CA GLY A 280 58.55 10.98 56.11
C GLY A 280 60.07 10.78 55.94
N SER A 281 60.81 11.91 55.96
CA SER A 281 62.26 12.05 56.23
C SER A 281 63.27 12.07 55.07
N ASP A 282 63.77 13.29 54.83
CA ASP A 282 65.17 13.73 54.65
C ASP A 282 66.11 13.03 53.64
N SER A 283 66.57 13.80 52.63
CA SER A 283 68.00 14.16 52.47
C SER A 283 68.25 15.09 51.26
N CYS A 284 69.11 16.09 51.51
CA CYS A 284 69.63 17.09 50.56
C CYS A 284 70.60 16.51 49.51
N SER A 285 70.62 17.10 48.31
CA SER A 285 71.84 17.48 47.55
C SER A 285 71.43 18.09 46.18
N VAL A 286 71.49 19.41 46.01
CA VAL A 286 72.58 20.19 45.35
C VAL A 286 72.70 19.95 43.83
N SER A 287 72.32 20.97 43.07
CA SER A 287 72.59 21.20 41.63
C SER A 287 74.09 21.46 41.34
N PRO A 288 74.57 21.47 40.08
CA PRO A 288 74.44 22.66 39.21
C PRO A 288 74.13 22.31 37.73
N GLU A 289 73.26 23.04 37.04
CA GLU A 289 73.52 24.29 36.30
C GLU A 289 74.58 24.19 35.18
N ASN A 290 74.13 24.33 33.92
CA ASN A 290 74.76 25.14 32.87
C ASN A 290 73.80 25.33 31.68
N SER A 291 73.29 26.56 31.56
CA SER A 291 72.78 27.20 30.34
C SER A 291 73.93 28.03 29.72
N PRO A 292 73.92 28.44 28.44
CA PRO A 292 73.14 29.61 27.97
C PRO A 292 72.55 29.48 26.52
N HIS A 293 71.33 29.98 26.24
CA HIS A 293 70.98 31.35 25.75
C HIS A 293 71.26 31.50 24.22
N LEU A 294 70.43 32.02 23.30
CA LEU A 294 69.69 33.30 23.20
C LEU A 294 68.76 33.33 21.95
N HIS A 295 67.61 34.02 22.12
CA HIS A 295 66.94 35.02 21.26
C HIS A 295 66.24 34.79 19.90
N SER A 296 65.04 35.42 19.86
CA SER A 296 64.50 36.37 18.86
C SER A 296 63.30 35.84 18.06
N GLN A 297 62.05 36.16 18.41
CA GLN A 297 61.25 37.39 18.22
C GLN A 297 60.71 37.62 16.78
N ARG A 298 59.36 37.69 16.73
CA ARG A 298 58.47 38.52 15.85
C ARG A 298 57.89 37.98 14.52
N THR A 299 56.55 37.85 14.55
CA THR A 299 55.51 38.35 13.61
C THR A 299 55.64 38.12 12.10
N SER A 300 54.62 37.52 11.49
CA SER A 300 53.78 38.18 10.46
C SER A 300 52.58 37.31 10.06
N ASP A 301 51.46 38.00 9.90
CA ASP A 301 50.16 37.55 9.39
C ASP A 301 50.06 38.04 7.93
N VAL A 302 49.86 37.16 6.94
CA VAL A 302 49.41 37.52 5.58
C VAL A 302 48.69 36.32 4.92
N SER A 303 47.43 36.59 4.57
CA SER A 303 46.49 35.89 3.69
C SER A 303 46.99 35.63 2.26
N LEU A 304 46.47 34.60 1.57
CA LEU A 304 46.17 34.51 0.12
C LEU A 304 45.63 33.08 -0.16
N GLU A 305 44.33 32.88 -0.37
CA GLU A 305 43.57 33.00 -1.64
C GLU A 305 43.76 31.81 -2.63
N ARG A 306 42.73 30.97 -2.73
CA ARG A 306 42.28 30.22 -3.93
C ARG A 306 40.86 29.71 -3.66
N ARG A 307 39.79 30.34 -4.14
CA ARG A 307 39.18 30.29 -5.50
C ARG A 307 39.00 28.87 -6.04
N ASN A 308 37.91 28.49 -6.70
CA ASN A 308 36.47 28.83 -6.71
C ASN A 308 35.86 27.98 -7.86
N SER A 309 34.53 27.84 -7.83
CA SER A 309 33.63 27.53 -8.96
C SER A 309 33.43 26.03 -9.28
N THR A 310 32.24 25.53 -9.65
CA THR A 310 31.01 26.13 -10.21
C THR A 310 29.89 25.08 -10.04
N SER A 311 28.79 25.35 -9.32
CA SER A 311 27.44 25.81 -9.77
C SER A 311 26.62 24.83 -10.64
N ALA A 312 25.36 24.64 -10.25
CA ALA A 312 24.19 24.81 -11.11
C ALA A 312 22.93 25.00 -10.26
N SER A 313 22.38 26.22 -10.29
CA SER A 313 21.05 26.56 -9.80
C SER A 313 20.03 26.35 -10.92
N THR A 314 18.80 25.96 -10.57
CA THR A 314 17.62 26.29 -11.37
C THR A 314 16.53 26.80 -10.45
N SER A 315 16.11 28.03 -10.73
CA SER A 315 14.93 28.70 -10.20
C SER A 315 13.80 28.55 -11.21
N SER A 316 12.59 28.24 -10.75
CA SER A 316 11.38 28.46 -11.54
C SER A 316 10.29 29.05 -10.63
N THR A 317 10.04 30.33 -10.82
CA THR A 317 8.74 30.97 -10.60
C THR A 317 7.75 30.36 -11.58
N ASP A 318 6.56 29.96 -11.13
CA ASP A 318 5.41 29.91 -12.03
C ASP A 318 4.12 30.25 -11.31
N ALA A 319 3.31 30.97 -12.07
CA ALA A 319 2.13 31.70 -11.67
C ALA A 319 0.91 30.77 -11.54
N ASP A 320 0.00 31.23 -10.70
CA ASP A 320 -1.38 30.79 -10.59
C ASP A 320 -2.15 31.15 -11.88
N PRO A 321 -2.89 30.20 -12.46
CA PRO A 321 -4.23 30.56 -12.92
C PRO A 321 -5.27 29.56 -12.43
N GLU A 322 -6.20 30.06 -11.62
CA GLU A 322 -7.54 29.52 -11.49
C GLU A 322 -8.19 29.36 -12.88
N THR A 323 -8.62 28.15 -13.22
CA THR A 323 -9.78 27.94 -14.08
C THR A 323 -10.48 26.66 -13.66
N GLU A 324 -11.63 26.85 -13.00
CA GLU A 324 -12.65 25.84 -12.76
C GLU A 324 -12.96 25.06 -14.04
N THR A 325 -12.87 23.73 -13.97
CA THR A 325 -13.78 22.81 -14.66
C THR A 325 -13.94 21.59 -13.76
N ASP A 326 -14.71 21.78 -12.68
CA ASP A 326 -15.12 20.70 -11.78
C ASP A 326 -16.13 19.78 -12.50
N ASN A 327 -15.62 18.71 -13.09
CA ASN A 327 -16.38 17.47 -13.13
C ASN A 327 -16.33 16.88 -11.71
N PRO A 328 -17.47 16.55 -11.07
CA PRO A 328 -17.45 15.97 -9.74
C PRO A 328 -16.79 14.60 -9.81
N LEU A 329 -15.53 14.53 -9.35
CA LEU A 329 -14.80 13.27 -9.19
C LEU A 329 -15.64 12.30 -8.35
N THR A 330 -15.79 11.08 -8.86
CA THR A 330 -16.48 10.00 -8.16
C THR A 330 -15.79 9.72 -6.82
N LEU A 331 -16.52 9.21 -5.83
CA LEU A 331 -15.94 8.85 -4.52
C LEU A 331 -14.72 7.93 -4.66
N CYS A 332 -14.74 7.04 -5.66
CA CYS A 332 -13.62 6.15 -5.99
C CYS A 332 -12.37 6.89 -6.52
N GLU A 333 -12.53 7.92 -7.36
CA GLU A 333 -11.41 8.77 -7.80
C GLU A 333 -10.84 9.58 -6.64
N ARG A 334 -11.70 10.01 -5.72
CA ARG A 334 -11.28 10.67 -4.48
C ARG A 334 -10.50 9.72 -3.57
N SER A 335 -10.91 8.45 -3.48
CA SER A 335 -10.17 7.40 -2.75
C SER A 335 -8.80 7.13 -3.40
N ALA A 336 -8.73 6.98 -4.74
CA ALA A 336 -7.48 6.80 -5.48
C ALA A 336 -6.47 7.96 -5.27
N LEU A 337 -6.97 9.20 -5.22
CA LEU A 337 -6.17 10.39 -4.91
C LEU A 337 -5.79 10.47 -3.41
N GLN A 338 -6.68 10.07 -2.50
CA GLN A 338 -6.35 9.95 -1.07
C GLN A 338 -5.23 8.93 -0.85
N PHE A 339 -5.24 7.80 -1.55
CA PHE A 339 -4.17 6.79 -1.46
C PHE A 339 -2.80 7.33 -1.88
N SER A 340 -2.77 8.17 -2.93
CA SER A 340 -1.55 8.85 -3.38
C SER A 340 -1.02 9.85 -2.34
N ASN A 341 -1.91 10.48 -1.56
CA ASN A 341 -1.53 11.41 -0.49
C ASN A 341 -1.00 10.71 0.78
N THR A 342 -1.53 9.54 1.14
CA THR A 342 -0.99 8.71 2.25
C THR A 342 0.46 8.29 2.00
N MET A 343 0.82 7.98 0.75
CA MET A 343 2.21 7.70 0.34
C MET A 343 3.16 8.89 0.57
N GLY A 344 2.66 10.13 0.44
CA GLY A 344 3.41 11.34 0.75
C GLY A 344 3.68 11.53 2.25
N ARG A 345 2.81 11.00 3.12
CA ARG A 345 2.96 11.04 4.58
C ARG A 345 3.93 9.99 5.12
N LEU A 346 3.96 8.80 4.53
CA LEU A 346 4.94 7.75 4.86
C LEU A 346 6.40 8.22 4.61
N ARG A 347 6.62 9.15 3.69
CA ARG A 347 7.95 9.77 3.47
C ARG A 347 8.28 10.92 4.42
N LYS A 348 7.30 11.50 5.13
CA LYS A 348 7.46 12.75 5.91
C LYS A 348 7.34 12.56 7.43
N SER A 349 6.87 11.42 7.92
CA SER A 349 6.68 11.15 9.36
C SER A 349 7.96 10.71 10.11
N GLY A 350 9.12 11.25 9.72
CA GLY A 350 10.40 11.00 10.39
C GLY A 350 11.08 12.25 10.96
N ARG A 351 10.42 13.42 10.94
CA ARG A 351 11.01 14.67 11.41
C ARG A 351 10.06 15.38 12.36
N LYS A 352 10.06 14.97 13.63
CA LYS A 352 9.46 15.79 14.70
C LYS A 352 10.45 16.89 15.11
N LYS A 353 9.87 18.07 15.29
CA LYS A 353 10.51 19.27 15.86
C LYS A 353 10.87 19.06 17.33
#